data_AF-A0A534W9G6-F1
#
_entry.id   AF-A0A534W9G6-F1
#
_cell.length_a   1.000
_cell.length_b   1.000
_cell.length_c   1.000
_cell.angle_alpha   90.00
_cell.angle_beta   90.00
_cell.angle_gamma   90.00
#
_symmetry.space_group_name_H-M   'P 1'
#
loop_
_entity.id
_entity.type
_entity.pdbx_description
1 polymer ?
#
loop_
_entity_poly.entity_id
_entity_poly.type
_entity_poly.pdbx_seq_one_letter_code
_entity_poly.pdbx_strand_id
1 'polypeptide(L)'
;MAVAVGSNATPMVAVAERPWRAGARPLLAAASGVLLAASFPTPDLEPLAWIGLVPLLVAARGLRPGAAFRIGWLGGFVFYLATVYWVAYTIANFTAVPFAVALGILALMASTLACYTAAFVAGVRWLG
;
A
#
# COMPACT_ATOMS: atom_id res chain seq x y z
N MET A 1 5.15 -55.24 -15.41
CA MET A 1 5.90 -54.00 -15.11
C MET A 1 5.01 -53.11 -14.26
N ALA A 2 5.52 -52.66 -13.10
CA ALA A 2 5.16 -51.49 -12.24
C ALA A 2 3.66 -51.12 -11.99
N VAL A 3 3.10 -51.23 -10.76
CA VAL A 3 3.14 -50.26 -9.61
C VAL A 3 2.27 -49.00 -9.89
N ALA A 4 1.40 -48.45 -9.03
CA ALA A 4 0.79 -48.80 -7.74
C ALA A 4 -0.44 -47.90 -7.49
N VAL A 5 -1.28 -48.33 -6.55
CA VAL A 5 -2.42 -47.60 -5.96
C VAL A 5 -2.01 -46.26 -5.36
N GLY A 6 -2.84 -45.24 -5.60
CA GLY A 6 -2.95 -44.05 -4.76
C GLY A 6 -4.41 -43.64 -4.63
N SER A 7 -5.20 -44.34 -3.80
CA SER A 7 -6.59 -43.97 -3.44
C SER A 7 -6.68 -42.70 -2.58
N ASN A 8 -5.53 -42.13 -2.24
CA ASN A 8 -5.39 -41.04 -1.28
C ASN A 8 -4.91 -39.77 -1.98
N ALA A 9 -5.46 -39.49 -3.17
CA ALA A 9 -5.35 -38.19 -3.79
C ALA A 9 -6.16 -37.17 -2.96
N THR A 10 -5.73 -36.90 -1.73
CA THR A 10 -6.02 -35.61 -1.11
C THR A 10 -5.57 -34.58 -2.14
N PRO A 11 -6.47 -33.73 -2.68
CA PRO A 11 -6.03 -32.65 -3.52
C PRO A 11 -5.26 -31.69 -2.61
N MET A 12 -3.97 -31.93 -2.41
CA MET A 12 -3.03 -30.93 -1.90
C MET A 12 -2.92 -29.74 -2.88
N VAL A 13 -3.48 -29.90 -4.08
CA VAL A 13 -3.73 -28.86 -5.09
C VAL A 13 -5.00 -28.02 -4.77
N ALA A 14 -5.81 -28.42 -3.78
CA ALA A 14 -6.87 -27.57 -3.21
C ALA A 14 -6.36 -26.70 -2.06
N VAL A 15 -5.04 -26.47 -1.96
CA VAL A 15 -4.54 -25.17 -1.49
C VAL A 15 -5.08 -24.17 -2.48
N ALA A 16 -6.27 -23.68 -2.18
CA ALA A 16 -6.93 -22.65 -2.93
C ALA A 16 -5.92 -21.53 -3.10
N GLU A 17 -5.38 -21.41 -4.31
CA GLU A 17 -4.79 -20.22 -4.89
C GLU A 17 -5.90 -19.17 -4.87
N ARG A 18 -6.35 -18.72 -3.68
CA ARG A 18 -7.56 -17.92 -3.52
C ARG A 18 -7.25 -16.67 -4.32
N PRO A 19 -7.85 -16.49 -5.53
CA PRO A 19 -7.52 -15.36 -6.36
C PRO A 19 -8.11 -14.20 -5.59
N TRP A 20 -7.21 -13.50 -4.92
CA TRP A 20 -7.55 -12.61 -3.85
C TRP A 20 -8.57 -11.61 -4.42
N ARG A 21 -9.78 -11.58 -3.83
CA ARG A 21 -10.98 -10.94 -4.42
C ARG A 21 -10.57 -9.56 -4.95
N ALA A 22 -10.94 -9.22 -6.19
CA ALA A 22 -10.46 -8.00 -6.84
C ALA A 22 -10.66 -6.72 -6.00
N GLY A 23 -11.70 -6.67 -5.16
CA GLY A 23 -11.97 -5.56 -4.23
C GLY A 23 -11.14 -5.57 -2.94
N ALA A 24 -10.46 -6.66 -2.61
CA ALA A 24 -9.59 -6.73 -1.44
C ALA A 24 -8.31 -5.92 -1.65
N ARG A 25 -7.82 -5.83 -2.91
CA ARG A 25 -6.58 -5.13 -3.31
C ARG A 25 -6.45 -3.68 -2.86
N PRO A 26 -7.42 -2.80 -3.16
CA PRO A 26 -7.37 -1.44 -2.63
C PRO A 26 -7.49 -1.42 -1.10
N LEU A 27 -8.20 -2.37 -0.49
CA LEU A 27 -8.36 -2.46 0.95
C LEU A 27 -7.04 -2.81 1.66
N LEU A 28 -6.23 -3.75 1.15
CA LEU A 28 -4.89 -3.99 1.72
C LEU A 28 -3.93 -2.85 1.43
N ALA A 29 -4.05 -2.16 0.29
CA ALA A 29 -3.22 -0.99 0.01
C ALA A 29 -3.51 0.13 1.02
N ALA A 30 -4.79 0.38 1.31
CA ALA A 30 -5.19 1.34 2.33
C ALA A 30 -4.77 0.88 3.74
N ALA A 31 -5.01 -0.38 4.10
CA ALA A 31 -4.61 -0.93 5.39
C ALA A 31 -3.09 -0.89 5.58
N SER A 32 -2.31 -1.18 4.53
CA SER A 32 -0.86 -1.03 4.49
C SER A 32 -0.43 0.41 4.76
N GLY A 33 -1.04 1.38 4.08
CA GLY A 33 -0.77 2.80 4.31
C GLY A 33 -1.09 3.25 5.74
N VAL A 34 -2.18 2.73 6.32
CA VAL A 34 -2.54 2.98 7.73
C VAL A 34 -1.55 2.32 8.70
N LEU A 35 -1.10 1.09 8.44
CA LEU A 35 -0.08 0.42 9.27
C LEU A 35 1.26 1.15 9.22
N LEU A 36 1.67 1.59 8.01
CA LEU A 36 2.86 2.41 7.83
C LEU A 36 2.74 3.72 8.60
N ALA A 37 1.57 4.37 8.53
CA ALA A 37 1.33 5.63 9.25
C ALA A 37 1.36 5.42 10.76
N ALA A 38 0.80 4.31 11.25
CA ALA A 38 0.83 3.92 12.65
C ALA A 38 2.22 3.47 13.16
N SER A 39 3.21 3.35 12.28
CA SER A 39 4.61 3.05 12.64
C SER A 39 5.40 4.30 13.06
N PHE A 40 4.95 5.49 12.64
CA PHE A 40 5.58 6.78 12.89
C PHE A 40 5.09 7.57 14.13
N PRO A 41 3.90 7.36 14.72
CA PRO A 41 3.56 7.95 16.02
C PRO A 41 4.29 7.20 17.13
N THR A 42 4.89 7.96 18.04
CA THR A 42 5.64 7.48 19.21
C THR A 42 4.82 6.44 20.00
N PRO A 43 5.37 5.25 20.29
CA PRO A 43 6.77 4.84 20.13
C PRO A 43 7.18 4.53 18.68
N ASP A 44 8.42 4.83 18.30
CA ASP A 44 9.01 4.52 16.98
C ASP A 44 8.99 3.01 16.71
N LEU A 45 7.89 2.52 16.13
CA LEU A 45 7.71 1.11 15.77
C LEU A 45 8.27 0.89 14.36
N GLU A 46 9.57 1.12 14.19
CA GLU A 46 10.31 0.83 12.95
C GLU A 46 10.04 -0.56 12.35
N PRO A 47 9.86 -1.65 13.15
CA PRO A 47 9.52 -2.96 12.60
C PRO A 47 8.14 -3.00 11.93
N LEU A 48 7.21 -2.16 12.38
CA LEU A 48 5.85 -2.11 11.88
C LEU A 48 5.80 -1.49 10.47
N ALA A 49 6.78 -0.64 10.13
CA ALA A 49 6.93 -0.11 8.78
C ALA A 49 7.31 -1.21 7.78
N TRP A 50 8.19 -2.14 8.18
CA TRP A 50 8.51 -3.32 7.36
C TRP A 50 7.29 -4.22 7.16
N ILE A 51 6.51 -4.47 8.23
CA ILE A 51 5.27 -5.25 8.15
C ILE A 51 4.23 -4.54 7.27
N GLY A 52 4.12 -3.22 7.35
CA GLY A 52 3.23 -2.41 6.52
C GLY A 52 3.61 -2.44 5.03
N LEU A 53 4.90 -2.58 4.69
CA LEU A 53 5.36 -2.68 3.30
C LEU A 53 4.96 -3.99 2.61
N VAL A 54 4.91 -5.09 3.35
CA VAL A 54 4.59 -6.44 2.85
C VAL A 54 3.22 -6.51 2.15
N PRO A 55 2.09 -6.07 2.75
CA PRO A 55 0.78 -6.11 2.11
C PRO A 55 0.70 -5.22 0.87
N LEU A 56 1.46 -4.12 0.78
CA LEU A 56 1.55 -3.29 -0.42
C LEU A 56 2.16 -4.08 -1.59
N LEU A 57 3.28 -4.75 -1.34
CA LEU A 57 3.98 -5.56 -2.34
C LEU A 57 3.17 -6.80 -2.73
N VAL A 58 2.50 -7.44 -1.77
CA VAL A 58 1.59 -8.57 -2.02
C VAL A 58 0.38 -8.11 -2.84
N ALA A 59 -0.23 -6.97 -2.52
CA ALA A 59 -1.35 -6.42 -3.30
C ALA A 59 -0.92 -6.04 -4.73
N ALA A 60 0.35 -5.70 -4.92
CA ALA A 60 0.91 -5.44 -6.23
C ALA A 60 1.15 -6.71 -7.05
N ARG A 61 1.25 -7.93 -6.48
CA ARG A 61 1.55 -9.20 -7.20
C ARG A 61 0.47 -9.56 -8.24
N GLY A 62 0.88 -10.14 -9.38
CA GLY A 62 0.03 -10.46 -10.54
C GLY A 62 -0.55 -9.28 -11.36
N LEU A 63 -0.42 -8.04 -10.90
CA LEU A 63 -0.79 -6.83 -11.65
C LEU A 63 0.22 -6.40 -12.74
N ARG A 64 -0.27 -5.75 -13.79
CA ARG A 64 0.54 -5.00 -14.77
C ARG A 64 1.25 -3.80 -14.11
N PRO A 65 2.40 -3.33 -14.62
CA PRO A 65 3.14 -2.20 -14.05
C PRO A 65 2.27 -0.94 -13.79
N GLY A 66 1.39 -0.57 -14.73
CA GLY A 66 0.48 0.56 -14.55
C GLY A 66 -0.62 0.33 -13.49
N ALA A 67 -1.03 -0.91 -13.24
CA ALA A 67 -1.97 -1.22 -12.16
C ALA A 67 -1.25 -1.28 -10.79
N ALA A 68 0.00 -1.73 -10.76
CA ALA A 68 0.86 -1.68 -9.58
C ALA A 68 1.16 -0.23 -9.16
N PHE A 69 1.37 0.68 -10.12
CA PHE A 69 1.53 2.11 -9.87
C PHE A 69 0.33 2.70 -9.10
N ARG A 70 -0.91 2.41 -9.54
CA ARG A 70 -2.11 2.91 -8.86
C ARG A 70 -2.26 2.38 -7.43
N ILE A 71 -1.93 1.11 -7.21
CA ILE A 71 -1.95 0.51 -5.86
C ILE A 71 -0.90 1.13 -4.96
N GLY A 72 0.33 1.32 -5.46
CA GLY A 72 1.41 1.99 -4.73
C GLY A 72 1.10 3.45 -4.44
N TRP A 73 0.50 4.17 -5.39
CA TRP A 73 0.05 5.55 -5.21
C TRP A 73 -1.02 5.66 -4.12
N LEU A 74 -2.02 4.76 -4.12
CA LEU A 74 -3.09 4.79 -3.13
C LEU A 74 -2.57 4.50 -1.71
N GLY A 75 -1.71 3.48 -1.56
CA GLY A 75 -1.09 3.15 -0.27
C GLY A 75 -0.16 4.25 0.23
N GLY A 76 0.68 4.82 -0.67
CA GLY A 76 1.55 5.95 -0.35
C GLY A 76 0.77 7.21 0.00
N PHE A 77 -0.31 7.52 -0.73
CA PHE A 77 -1.14 8.68 -0.47
C PHE A 77 -1.78 8.62 0.93
N VAL A 78 -2.35 7.47 1.31
CA VAL A 78 -2.92 7.26 2.65
C VAL A 78 -1.84 7.40 3.73
N PHE A 79 -0.67 6.80 3.52
CA PHE A 79 0.47 6.92 4.43
C PHE A 79 0.90 8.38 4.63
N TYR A 80 1.19 9.10 3.54
CA TYR A 80 1.62 10.49 3.64
C TYR A 80 0.53 11.36 4.24
N LEU A 81 -0.73 11.19 3.83
CA LEU A 81 -1.84 11.98 4.38
C LEU A 81 -1.92 11.82 5.91
N ALA A 82 -1.78 10.60 6.43
CA ALA A 82 -1.80 10.35 7.87
C ALA A 82 -0.54 10.83 8.62
N THR A 83 0.61 10.92 7.94
CA THR A 83 1.87 11.39 8.54
C THR A 83 1.98 12.92 8.52
N VAL A 84 1.55 13.57 7.45
CA VAL A 84 1.67 15.02 7.25
C VAL A 84 0.34 15.78 7.36
N TYR A 85 -0.75 15.19 7.85
CA TYR A 85 -2.04 15.89 8.01
C TYR A 85 -1.91 17.21 8.78
N TRP A 86 -1.01 17.23 9.77
CA TRP A 86 -0.75 18.39 10.63
C TRP A 86 -0.18 19.58 9.84
N VAL A 87 0.43 19.36 8.67
CA VAL A 87 0.95 20.43 7.81
C VAL A 87 -0.18 21.34 7.31
N ALA A 88 -1.38 20.82 7.07
CA ALA A 88 -2.53 21.67 6.72
C ALA A 88 -2.91 22.60 7.88
N TYR A 89 -2.82 22.13 9.13
CA TYR A 89 -3.04 22.96 10.30
C TYR A 89 -1.96 24.04 10.40
N THR A 90 -0.68 23.68 10.21
CA THR A 90 0.43 24.64 10.18
C THR A 90 0.22 25.71 9.10
N ILE A 91 -0.07 25.32 7.85
CA ILE A 91 -0.29 26.29 6.76
C ILE A 91 -1.46 27.22 7.08
N ALA A 92 -2.58 26.69 7.58
CA ALA A 92 -3.75 27.51 7.90
C ALA A 92 -3.53 28.47 9.09
N ASN A 93 -2.65 28.13 10.04
CA ASN A 93 -2.36 28.98 11.20
C ASN A 93 -1.24 29.99 10.93
N PHE A 94 -0.24 29.63 10.13
CA PHE A 94 0.92 30.49 9.82
C PHE A 94 0.75 31.30 8.53
N THR A 95 -0.29 31.02 7.74
CA THR A 95 -0.57 31.70 6.49
C THR A 95 -2.01 32.21 6.54
N ALA A 96 -2.27 33.45 6.14
CA ALA A 96 -3.61 34.05 6.12
C ALA A 96 -4.51 33.50 5.00
N VAL A 97 -4.38 32.21 4.66
CA VAL A 97 -5.14 31.53 3.60
C VAL A 97 -6.26 30.66 4.18
N PRO A 98 -7.39 30.49 3.48
CA PRO A 98 -8.47 29.62 3.93
C PRO A 98 -8.03 28.16 4.11
N PHE A 99 -8.61 27.47 5.09
CA PHE A 99 -8.33 26.06 5.38
C PHE A 99 -8.50 25.13 4.16
N ALA A 100 -9.47 25.42 3.29
CA ALA A 100 -9.68 24.67 2.05
C ALA A 100 -8.46 24.73 1.11
N VAL A 101 -7.78 25.88 1.04
CA VAL A 101 -6.57 26.04 0.22
C VAL A 101 -5.41 25.26 0.84
N ALA A 102 -5.28 25.29 2.18
CA ALA A 102 -4.28 24.50 2.90
C ALA A 102 -4.46 23.00 2.67
N LEU A 103 -5.70 22.50 2.66
CA LEU A 103 -6.01 21.10 2.30
C LEU A 103 -5.63 20.77 0.84
N GLY A 104 -5.86 21.70 -0.09
CA GLY A 104 -5.44 21.53 -1.49
C GLY A 104 -3.93 21.41 -1.62
N ILE A 105 -3.18 22.26 -0.93
CA ILE A 105 -1.70 22.21 -0.89
C ILE A 105 -1.23 20.90 -0.25
N LEU A 106 -1.83 20.48 0.87
CA LEU A 106 -1.54 19.21 1.51
C LEU A 106 -1.77 18.03 0.57
N ALA A 107 -2.92 17.99 -0.12
CA ALA A 107 -3.25 16.92 -1.06
C ALA A 107 -2.27 16.89 -2.24
N LEU A 108 -1.85 18.04 -2.75
CA LEU A 108 -0.84 18.14 -3.81
C LEU A 108 0.52 17.61 -3.34
N MET A 109 0.93 18.01 -2.13
CA MET A 109 2.17 17.56 -1.51
C MET A 109 2.14 16.03 -1.33
N ALA A 110 1.10 15.51 -0.67
CA ALA A 110 0.92 14.08 -0.44
C ALA A 110 0.87 13.29 -1.76
N SER A 111 0.25 13.85 -2.81
CA SER A 111 0.20 13.23 -4.14
C SER A 111 1.58 13.12 -4.78
N THR A 112 2.40 14.18 -4.70
CA THR A 112 3.78 14.17 -5.20
C THR A 112 4.63 13.14 -4.45
N LEU A 113 4.51 13.07 -3.12
CA LEU A 113 5.24 12.07 -2.33
C LEU A 113 4.77 10.64 -2.66
N ALA A 114 3.46 10.44 -2.82
CA ALA A 114 2.89 9.15 -3.20
C ALA A 114 3.39 8.66 -4.57
N CYS A 115 3.78 9.56 -5.48
CA CYS A 115 4.40 9.18 -6.75
C CYS A 115 5.74 8.45 -6.57
N TYR A 116 6.53 8.76 -5.52
CA TYR A 116 7.77 8.01 -5.24
C TYR A 116 7.46 6.57 -4.84
N THR A 117 6.49 6.36 -3.95
CA THR A 117 6.04 5.02 -3.55
C THR A 117 5.44 4.25 -4.74
N ALA A 118 4.66 4.93 -5.57
CA ALA A 118 4.08 4.36 -6.78
C ALA A 118 5.15 3.93 -7.80
N ALA A 119 6.16 4.76 -8.02
CA ALA A 119 7.28 4.47 -8.90
C ALA A 119 8.12 3.29 -8.38
N PHE A 120 8.36 3.23 -7.06
CA PHE A 120 9.04 2.09 -6.43
C PHE A 120 8.28 0.78 -6.66
N VAL A 121 6.98 0.75 -6.36
CA VAL A 121 6.14 -0.44 -6.55
C VAL A 121 6.08 -0.84 -8.03
N ALA A 122 5.99 0.12 -8.95
CA ALA A 122 6.03 -0.16 -10.38
C ALA A 122 7.40 -0.72 -10.83
N GLY A 123 8.50 -0.17 -10.31
CA GLY A 123 9.87 -0.63 -10.60
C GLY A 123 10.13 -2.06 -10.14
N VAL A 124 9.69 -2.41 -8.93
CA VAL A 124 9.77 -3.79 -8.42
C VAL A 124 9.02 -4.77 -9.34
N ARG A 125 7.93 -4.34 -9.97
CA ARG A 125 7.16 -5.17 -10.92
C ARG A 125 7.65 -5.12 -12.36
N TRP A 126 8.61 -4.24 -12.65
CA TRP A 126 9.34 -4.28 -13.91
C TRP A 126 10.53 -5.25 -13.82
N LEU A 127 11.12 -5.38 -12.63
CA LEU A 127 12.28 -6.26 -12.37
C LEU A 127 11.93 -7.73 -12.09
N GLY A 128 10.65 -8.08 -11.86
CA GLY A 128 10.20 -9.44 -11.58
C GLY A 128 8.88 -9.78 -12.23
#